data_AF-A0A9P8F4G2-F1
#
_entry.id   AF-A0A9P8F4G2-F1
#
_cell.length_a   1.000
_cell.length_b   1.000
_cell.length_c   1.000
_cell.angle_alpha   90.00
_cell.angle_beta   90.00
_cell.angle_gamma   90.00
#
_symmetry.space_group_name_H-M   'P 1'
#
loop_
_entity.id
_entity.type
_entity.pdbx_description
1 polymer ?
#
loop_
_entity_poly.entity_id
_entity_poly.type
_entity_poly.pdbx_seq_one_letter_code
_entity_poly.pdbx_strand_id
1 'polypeptide(L)'
;MDHDTLNTASTYLNNLLLARGLLRDSKPLDFAKPTRETRAQIINLVHDLLLRRDRDQENREQIALTLRTLRTDQTRKDGDLERLQTRLDAQERSLQQAQTEARNAKIEMRKLESTTKALNDQLGRLKASVSQIKTQCANDVRKRDMHIERLKSHLQGQQRGNKGGLVAPTISVGGRGPHSFNASVRDISDPEYNLKQETTDFLTQLSSGLSDENDALIEMIRGTLATLRELLGVPEQNLDNT
;
A
#
# COMPACT_ATOMS: atom_id res chain seq x y z
N MET A 1 20.61 31.02 -89.24
CA MET A 1 21.50 30.47 -88.21
C MET A 1 22.87 30.35 -88.84
N ASP A 2 23.80 31.22 -88.46
CA ASP A 2 25.11 31.31 -89.13
C ASP A 2 25.96 30.08 -88.80
N HIS A 3 26.73 29.60 -89.76
CA HIS A 3 27.48 28.34 -89.61
C HIS A 3 28.47 28.38 -88.43
N ASP A 4 29.02 29.57 -88.13
CA ASP A 4 29.92 29.80 -87.00
C ASP A 4 29.22 29.68 -85.64
N THR A 5 27.93 30.03 -85.58
CA THR A 5 27.12 29.85 -84.36
C THR A 5 26.85 28.37 -84.06
N LEU A 6 26.66 27.55 -85.11
CA LEU A 6 26.48 26.11 -84.99
C LEU A 6 27.78 25.39 -84.59
N ASN A 7 28.92 25.80 -85.15
CA ASN A 7 30.23 25.23 -84.79
C ASN A 7 30.57 25.52 -83.33
N THR A 8 30.33 26.77 -82.88
CA THR A 8 30.55 27.17 -81.48
C THR A 8 29.65 26.39 -80.51
N ALA A 9 28.36 26.21 -80.86
CA ALA A 9 27.44 25.38 -80.08
C ALA A 9 27.84 23.89 -80.06
N SER A 10 28.35 23.37 -81.18
CA SER A 10 28.87 21.99 -81.28
C SER A 10 30.06 21.77 -80.34
N THR A 11 31.00 22.71 -80.26
CA THR A 11 32.13 22.64 -79.33
C THR A 11 31.66 22.69 -77.88
N TYR A 12 30.70 23.58 -77.56
CA TYR A 12 30.12 23.67 -76.22
C TYR A 12 29.43 22.36 -75.79
N LEU A 13 28.62 21.77 -76.67
CA LEU A 13 27.93 20.50 -76.39
C LEU A 13 28.93 19.36 -76.20
N ASN A 14 29.96 19.26 -77.02
CA ASN A 14 30.99 18.23 -76.84
C ASN A 14 31.72 18.36 -75.50
N ASN A 15 32.05 19.59 -75.07
CA ASN A 15 32.65 19.82 -73.75
C ASN A 15 31.72 19.38 -72.61
N LEU A 16 30.41 19.66 -72.74
CA LEU A 16 29.42 19.25 -71.75
C LEU A 16 29.25 17.72 -71.71
N LEU A 17 29.17 17.07 -72.87
CA LEU A 17 29.05 15.62 -72.98
C LEU A 17 30.31 14.91 -72.44
N LEU A 18 31.49 15.47 -72.70
CA LEU A 18 32.76 14.97 -72.15
C LEU A 18 32.78 15.07 -70.62
N ALA A 19 32.43 16.24 -70.06
CA ALA A 19 32.40 16.47 -68.61
C ALA A 19 31.37 15.56 -67.89
N ARG A 20 30.33 15.13 -68.60
CA ARG A 20 29.29 14.21 -68.10
C ARG A 20 29.57 12.73 -68.40
N GLY A 21 30.70 12.42 -69.06
CA GLY A 21 31.13 11.06 -69.38
C GLY A 21 30.25 10.36 -70.44
N LEU A 22 29.59 11.13 -71.31
CA LEU A 22 28.62 10.63 -72.30
C LEU A 22 29.23 10.39 -73.69
N LEU A 23 30.51 10.73 -73.90
CA LEU A 23 31.24 10.43 -75.14
C LEU A 23 31.92 9.06 -75.01
N ARG A 24 31.50 8.10 -75.83
CA ARG A 24 32.00 6.70 -75.76
C ARG A 24 33.50 6.57 -76.09
N ASP A 25 34.00 7.36 -77.05
CA ASP A 25 35.38 7.25 -77.56
C ASP A 25 36.21 8.53 -77.37
N SER A 26 35.74 9.49 -76.56
CA SER A 26 36.30 10.86 -76.45
C SER A 26 36.38 11.64 -77.77
N LYS A 27 35.79 11.12 -78.87
CA LYS A 27 35.72 11.79 -80.17
C LYS A 27 34.60 12.83 -80.17
N PRO A 28 34.87 14.07 -80.60
CA PRO A 28 33.82 15.08 -80.71
C PRO A 28 32.82 14.71 -81.80
N LEU A 29 31.54 14.92 -81.51
CA LEU A 29 30.45 14.77 -82.47
C LEU A 29 30.29 16.08 -83.26
N ASP A 30 30.26 16.01 -84.58
CA ASP A 30 29.94 17.18 -85.42
C ASP A 30 28.41 17.36 -85.49
N PHE A 31 27.90 18.36 -84.76
CA PHE A 31 26.50 18.72 -84.77
C PHE A 31 26.13 19.71 -85.89
N ALA A 32 27.12 20.38 -86.50
CA ALA A 32 26.89 21.41 -87.50
C ALA A 32 26.69 20.82 -88.90
N LYS A 33 27.45 19.76 -89.25
CA LYS A 33 27.32 19.01 -90.51
C LYS A 33 27.47 17.50 -90.29
N PRO A 34 26.49 16.85 -89.63
CA PRO A 34 26.63 15.46 -89.23
C PRO A 34 26.65 14.51 -90.45
N THR A 35 27.69 13.69 -90.55
CA THR A 35 27.75 12.56 -91.49
C THR A 35 26.69 11.51 -91.15
N ARG A 36 26.45 10.53 -92.04
CA ARG A 36 25.48 9.45 -91.76
C ARG A 36 25.81 8.69 -90.45
N GLU A 37 27.09 8.48 -90.17
CA GLU A 37 27.58 7.83 -88.96
C GLU A 37 27.39 8.71 -87.73
N THR A 38 27.74 10.01 -87.82
CA THR A 38 27.54 10.98 -86.75
C THR A 38 26.06 11.13 -86.38
N ARG A 39 25.14 11.10 -87.36
CA ARG A 39 23.68 11.10 -87.11
C ARG A 39 23.23 9.90 -86.28
N ALA A 40 23.73 8.70 -86.59
CA ALA A 40 23.40 7.50 -85.82
C ALA A 40 23.95 7.57 -84.38
N GLN A 41 25.16 8.10 -84.19
CA GLN A 41 25.75 8.33 -82.86
C GLN A 41 24.94 9.33 -82.03
N ILE A 42 24.48 10.42 -82.64
CA ILE A 42 23.63 11.42 -81.98
C ILE A 42 22.29 10.79 -81.57
N ILE A 43 21.66 9.98 -82.42
CA ILE A 43 20.40 9.29 -82.08
C ILE A 43 20.60 8.33 -80.90
N ASN A 44 21.66 7.53 -80.91
CA ASN A 44 21.97 6.62 -79.81
C ASN A 44 22.27 7.37 -78.51
N LEU A 45 23.00 8.49 -78.58
CA LEU A 45 23.26 9.35 -77.43
C LEU A 45 21.96 9.90 -76.82
N VAL A 46 21.05 10.41 -77.66
CA VAL A 46 19.75 10.91 -77.21
C VAL A 46 18.92 9.77 -76.60
N HIS A 47 18.94 8.59 -77.22
CA HIS A 47 18.26 7.41 -76.69
C HIS A 47 18.80 7.00 -75.31
N ASP A 48 20.13 6.92 -75.15
CA ASP A 48 20.78 6.61 -73.87
C ASP A 48 20.46 7.66 -72.80
N LEU A 49 20.42 8.94 -73.18
CA LEU A 49 20.06 10.04 -72.29
C LEU A 49 18.60 9.98 -71.82
N LEU A 50 17.68 9.63 -72.72
CA LEU A 50 16.26 9.44 -72.38
C LEU A 50 16.11 8.24 -71.44
N LEU A 51 16.70 7.09 -71.76
CA LEU A 51 16.66 5.91 -70.90
C LEU A 51 17.28 6.18 -69.52
N ARG A 52 18.39 6.90 -69.46
CA ARG A 52 19.00 7.29 -68.19
C ARG A 52 18.08 8.22 -67.40
N ARG A 53 17.47 9.21 -68.05
CA ARG A 53 16.52 10.11 -67.40
C ARG A 53 15.32 9.36 -66.84
N ASP A 54 14.77 8.41 -67.59
CA ASP A 54 13.61 7.62 -67.17
C ASP A 54 13.97 6.74 -65.96
N ARG A 55 15.13 6.07 -65.97
CA ARG A 55 15.65 5.32 -64.82
C ARG A 55 15.92 6.20 -63.61
N ASP A 56 16.52 7.37 -63.80
CA ASP A 56 16.79 8.31 -62.71
C ASP A 56 15.48 8.84 -62.11
N GLN A 57 14.45 9.04 -62.93
CA GLN A 57 13.10 9.42 -62.48
C GLN A 57 12.45 8.30 -61.67
N GLU A 58 12.46 7.06 -62.15
CA GLU A 58 11.94 5.89 -61.42
C GLU A 58 12.67 5.69 -60.08
N ASN A 59 13.99 5.80 -60.06
CA ASN A 59 14.79 5.70 -58.84
C ASN A 59 14.42 6.79 -57.83
N ARG A 60 14.23 8.03 -58.28
CA ARG A 60 13.80 9.14 -57.42
C ARG A 60 12.41 8.89 -56.83
N GLU A 61 11.48 8.37 -57.63
CA GLU A 61 10.13 8.02 -57.17
C GLU A 61 10.16 6.89 -56.16
N GLN A 62 10.95 5.84 -56.40
CA GLN A 62 11.15 4.74 -55.45
C GLN A 62 11.75 5.23 -54.12
N ILE A 63 12.76 6.10 -54.17
CA ILE A 63 13.35 6.70 -52.95
C ILE A 63 12.34 7.58 -52.23
N ALA A 64 11.53 8.36 -52.95
CA ALA A 64 10.49 9.19 -52.34
C ALA A 64 9.42 8.35 -51.64
N LEU A 65 9.03 7.22 -52.24
CA LEU A 65 8.10 6.27 -51.63
C LEU A 65 8.67 5.62 -50.38
N THR A 66 9.91 5.12 -50.43
CA THR A 66 10.55 4.51 -49.25
C THR A 66 10.73 5.52 -48.11
N LEU A 67 11.14 6.75 -48.41
CA LEU A 67 11.25 7.83 -47.42
C LEU A 67 9.90 8.13 -46.77
N ARG A 68 8.81 8.16 -47.55
CA ARG A 68 7.46 8.37 -47.02
C ARG A 68 7.06 7.23 -46.09
N THR A 69 7.28 5.98 -46.48
CA THR A 69 6.99 4.80 -45.66
C THR A 69 7.80 4.81 -44.37
N LEU A 70 9.10 5.10 -44.45
CA LEU A 70 9.97 5.19 -43.27
C LEU A 70 9.51 6.30 -42.32
N ARG A 71 9.10 7.45 -42.84
CA ARG A 71 8.54 8.53 -42.01
C ARG A 71 7.24 8.11 -41.33
N THR A 72 6.33 7.44 -42.04
CA THR A 72 5.09 6.95 -41.43
C THR A 72 5.35 5.90 -40.36
N ASP A 73 6.29 4.98 -40.60
CA ASP A 73 6.64 3.96 -39.62
C ASP A 73 7.36 4.54 -38.41
N GLN A 74 8.21 5.55 -38.60
CA GLN A 74 8.84 6.27 -37.51
C GLN A 74 7.78 6.92 -36.62
N THR A 75 6.83 7.67 -37.19
CA THR A 75 5.76 8.31 -36.40
C THR A 75 4.89 7.30 -35.65
N ARG A 76 4.66 6.11 -36.23
CA ARG A 76 3.93 5.02 -35.54
C ARG A 76 4.73 4.49 -34.36
N LYS A 77 6.01 4.19 -34.56
CA LYS A 77 6.91 3.69 -33.51
C LYS A 77 7.07 4.69 -32.38
N ASP A 78 7.18 5.98 -32.68
CA ASP A 78 7.27 7.04 -31.67
C ASP A 78 6.01 7.06 -30.80
N GLY A 79 4.82 6.92 -31.40
CA GLY A 79 3.56 6.81 -30.65
C GLY A 79 3.45 5.53 -29.81
N ASP A 80 3.95 4.40 -30.29
CA ASP A 80 3.98 3.15 -29.53
C ASP A 80 4.96 3.23 -28.34
N LEU A 81 6.11 3.90 -28.51
CA LEU A 81 7.06 4.18 -27.44
C LEU A 81 6.43 5.04 -26.34
N GLU A 82 5.73 6.12 -26.70
CA GLU A 82 5.05 6.99 -25.74
C GLU A 82 3.98 6.23 -24.94
N ARG A 83 3.20 5.36 -25.61
CA ARG A 83 2.21 4.48 -24.96
C ARG A 83 2.86 3.49 -24.00
N LEU A 84 3.97 2.86 -24.42
CA LEU A 84 4.72 1.92 -23.58
C LEU A 84 5.30 2.63 -22.36
N GLN A 85 5.84 3.84 -22.52
CA GLN A 85 6.38 4.64 -21.44
C GLN A 85 5.29 5.05 -20.43
N THR A 86 4.14 5.51 -20.91
CA THR A 86 2.98 5.80 -20.05
C THR A 86 2.53 4.57 -19.25
N ARG A 87 2.53 3.39 -19.89
CA ARG A 87 2.18 2.13 -19.22
C ARG A 87 3.23 1.72 -18.20
N LEU A 88 4.52 1.92 -18.49
CA LEU A 88 5.61 1.65 -17.56
C LEU A 88 5.46 2.53 -16.30
N ASP A 89 5.29 3.84 -16.47
CA ASP A 89 5.13 4.79 -15.36
C ASP A 89 3.93 4.42 -14.47
N ALA A 90 2.80 4.01 -15.09
CA ALA A 90 1.63 3.56 -14.35
C ALA A 90 1.88 2.26 -13.56
N GLN A 91 2.61 1.31 -14.14
CA GLN A 91 2.99 0.07 -13.47
C GLN A 91 3.99 0.30 -12.34
N GLU A 92 4.94 1.21 -12.50
CA GLU A 92 5.89 1.58 -11.44
C GLU A 92 5.17 2.19 -10.23
N ARG A 93 4.22 3.09 -10.46
CA ARG A 93 3.38 3.65 -9.38
C ARG A 93 2.57 2.56 -8.66
N SER A 94 1.93 1.67 -9.40
CA SER A 94 1.18 0.54 -8.84
C SER A 94 2.08 -0.39 -8.01
N LEU A 95 3.28 -0.66 -8.49
CA LEU A 95 4.26 -1.48 -7.79
C LEU A 95 4.75 -0.81 -6.49
N GLN A 96 5.01 0.50 -6.51
CA GLN A 96 5.35 1.24 -5.30
C GLN A 96 4.22 1.20 -4.27
N GLN A 97 2.97 1.40 -4.71
CA GLN A 97 1.80 1.28 -3.84
C GLN A 97 1.70 -0.12 -3.22
N ALA A 98 1.76 -1.18 -4.03
CA ALA A 98 1.71 -2.56 -3.56
C ALA A 98 2.86 -2.89 -2.58
N GLN A 99 4.05 -2.35 -2.80
CA GLN A 99 5.17 -2.50 -1.87
C GLN A 99 4.93 -1.81 -0.53
N THR A 100 4.34 -0.61 -0.53
CA THR A 100 3.98 0.08 0.72
C THR A 100 2.89 -0.66 1.48
N GLU A 101 1.85 -1.15 0.78
CA GLU A 101 0.78 -1.96 1.38
C GLU A 101 1.34 -3.26 1.98
N ALA A 102 2.23 -3.96 1.28
CA ALA A 102 2.88 -5.17 1.79
C ALA A 102 3.73 -4.91 3.04
N ARG A 103 4.43 -3.76 3.10
CA ARG A 103 5.18 -3.35 4.30
C ARG A 103 4.25 -3.08 5.47
N ASN A 104 3.16 -2.36 5.25
CA ASN A 104 2.17 -2.05 6.28
C ASN A 104 1.50 -3.32 6.80
N ALA A 105 1.07 -4.22 5.91
CA ALA A 105 0.49 -5.51 6.28
C ALA A 105 1.46 -6.35 7.13
N LYS A 106 2.76 -6.33 6.82
CA LYS A 106 3.78 -7.03 7.61
C LYS A 106 3.96 -6.44 9.02
N ILE A 107 3.83 -5.12 9.16
CA ILE A 107 3.87 -4.44 10.46
C ILE A 107 2.65 -4.82 11.29
N GLU A 108 1.46 -4.76 10.70
CA GLU A 108 0.21 -5.16 11.37
C GLU A 108 0.22 -6.63 11.77
N MET A 109 0.73 -7.52 10.92
CA MET A 109 0.88 -8.94 11.24
C MET A 109 1.75 -9.14 12.49
N ARG A 110 2.89 -8.46 12.59
CA ARG A 110 3.77 -8.53 13.77
C ARG A 110 3.10 -7.99 15.03
N LYS A 111 2.32 -6.92 14.89
CA LYS A 111 1.54 -6.36 16.00
C LYS A 111 0.52 -7.38 16.50
N LEU A 112 -0.25 -7.99 15.60
CA LEU A 112 -1.22 -9.03 15.92
C LEU A 112 -0.58 -10.29 16.51
N GLU A 113 0.59 -10.70 16.03
CA GLU A 113 1.36 -11.81 16.62
C GLU A 113 1.75 -11.50 18.07
N SER A 114 2.22 -10.27 18.33
CA SER A 114 2.61 -9.85 19.68
C SER A 114 1.43 -9.79 20.66
N THR A 115 0.26 -9.29 20.21
CA THR A 115 -0.95 -9.24 21.03
C THR A 115 -1.48 -10.65 21.29
N THR A 116 -1.48 -11.52 20.28
CA THR A 116 -1.88 -12.92 20.43
C THR A 116 -0.99 -13.64 21.44
N LYS A 117 0.32 -13.40 21.42
CA LYS A 117 1.24 -13.95 22.41
C LYS A 117 0.92 -13.45 23.83
N ALA A 118 0.71 -12.14 23.99
CA ALA A 118 0.36 -11.56 25.28
C ALA A 118 -0.96 -12.11 25.84
N LEU A 119 -1.99 -12.27 24.99
CA LEU A 119 -3.27 -12.87 25.37
C LEU A 119 -3.11 -14.34 25.78
N ASN A 120 -2.29 -15.12 25.06
CA ASN A 120 -2.00 -16.50 25.44
C ASN A 120 -1.29 -16.61 26.79
N ASP A 121 -0.34 -15.70 27.07
CA ASP A 121 0.35 -15.65 28.37
C ASP A 121 -0.63 -15.30 29.51
N GLN A 122 -1.54 -14.33 29.30
CA GLN A 122 -2.59 -13.99 30.26
C GLN A 122 -3.55 -15.16 30.50
N LEU A 123 -3.97 -15.84 29.44
CA LEU A 123 -4.82 -17.04 29.51
C LEU A 123 -4.13 -18.17 30.28
N GLY A 124 -2.82 -18.36 30.10
CA GLY A 124 -2.01 -19.29 30.88
C GLY A 124 -2.03 -18.96 32.37
N ARG A 125 -1.81 -17.69 32.74
CA ARG A 125 -1.87 -17.23 34.15
C ARG A 125 -3.26 -17.41 34.76
N LEU A 126 -4.31 -17.09 34.01
CA LEU A 126 -5.70 -17.26 34.46
C LEU A 126 -6.02 -18.74 34.72
N LYS A 127 -5.63 -19.64 33.81
CA LYS A 127 -5.80 -21.09 33.99
C LYS A 127 -5.09 -21.59 35.24
N ALA A 128 -3.86 -21.13 35.49
CA ALA A 128 -3.11 -21.48 36.70
C ALA A 128 -3.83 -20.99 37.97
N SER A 129 -4.29 -19.73 37.98
CA SER A 129 -5.03 -19.14 39.09
C SER A 129 -6.34 -19.90 39.39
N VAL A 130 -7.12 -20.24 38.36
CA VAL A 130 -8.34 -21.04 38.51
C VAL A 130 -8.04 -22.42 39.10
N SER A 131 -6.98 -23.08 38.65
CA SER A 131 -6.54 -24.37 39.20
C SER A 131 -6.15 -24.28 40.68
N GLN A 132 -5.45 -23.20 41.06
CA GLN A 132 -5.09 -22.90 42.43
C GLN A 132 -6.35 -22.65 43.29
N ILE A 133 -7.29 -21.82 42.83
CA ILE A 133 -8.55 -21.53 43.52
C ILE A 133 -9.36 -22.82 43.73
N LYS A 134 -9.47 -23.66 42.70
CA LYS A 134 -10.15 -24.96 42.79
C LYS A 134 -9.51 -25.86 43.88
N THR A 135 -8.18 -25.90 43.91
CA THR A 135 -7.43 -26.70 44.90
C THR A 135 -7.61 -26.15 46.31
N GLN A 136 -7.55 -24.81 46.47
CA GLN A 136 -7.77 -24.13 47.74
C GLN A 136 -9.19 -24.37 48.26
N CYS A 137 -10.21 -24.22 47.42
CA CYS A 137 -11.60 -24.48 47.77
C CYS A 137 -11.81 -25.94 48.20
N ALA A 138 -11.24 -26.91 47.47
CA ALA A 138 -11.29 -28.32 47.84
C ALA A 138 -10.64 -28.59 49.22
N ASN A 139 -9.52 -27.94 49.53
CA ASN A 139 -8.87 -28.05 50.82
C ASN A 139 -9.69 -27.41 51.95
N ASP A 140 -10.31 -26.27 51.71
CA ASP A 140 -11.15 -25.58 52.70
C ASP A 140 -12.45 -26.33 52.99
N VAL A 141 -13.03 -27.01 51.98
CA VAL A 141 -14.13 -27.97 52.18
C VAL A 141 -13.68 -29.10 53.10
N ARG A 142 -12.56 -29.79 52.81
CA ARG A 142 -12.05 -30.89 53.63
C ARG A 142 -11.76 -30.47 55.09
N LYS A 143 -11.18 -29.29 55.29
CA LYS A 143 -10.95 -28.73 56.63
C LYS A 143 -12.27 -28.53 57.37
N ARG A 144 -13.26 -27.90 56.72
CA ARG A 144 -14.60 -27.71 57.30
C ARG A 144 -15.25 -29.04 57.65
N ASP A 145 -15.18 -30.04 56.78
CA ASP A 145 -15.72 -31.37 57.05
C ASP A 145 -15.07 -32.01 58.28
N MET A 146 -13.75 -31.91 58.42
CA MET A 146 -13.03 -32.40 59.60
C MET A 146 -13.44 -31.65 60.88
N HIS A 147 -13.64 -30.33 60.81
CA HIS A 147 -14.13 -29.55 61.96
C HIS A 147 -15.55 -29.94 62.35
N ILE A 148 -16.43 -30.14 61.37
CA ILE A 148 -17.80 -30.62 61.57
C ILE A 148 -17.77 -31.99 62.25
N GLU A 149 -16.94 -32.92 61.80
CA GLU A 149 -16.81 -34.24 62.43
C GLU A 149 -16.30 -34.17 63.88
N ARG A 150 -15.32 -33.29 64.17
CA ARG A 150 -14.87 -33.05 65.56
C ARG A 150 -15.98 -32.47 66.45
N LEU A 151 -16.78 -31.54 65.93
CA LEU A 151 -17.90 -30.96 66.67
C LEU A 151 -18.99 -31.99 66.93
N LYS A 152 -19.33 -32.81 65.92
CA LYS A 152 -20.28 -33.91 66.08
C LYS A 152 -19.82 -34.91 67.15
N SER A 153 -18.55 -35.32 67.13
CA SER A 153 -18.02 -36.27 68.12
C SER A 153 -18.01 -35.67 69.54
N HIS A 154 -17.71 -34.38 69.69
CA HIS A 154 -17.79 -33.69 70.97
C HIS A 154 -19.23 -33.64 71.52
N LEU A 155 -20.21 -33.27 70.68
CA LEU A 155 -21.63 -33.25 71.05
C LEU A 155 -22.15 -34.64 71.43
N GLN A 156 -21.78 -35.68 70.68
CA GLN A 156 -22.12 -37.07 71.01
C GLN A 156 -21.45 -37.54 72.31
N GLY A 157 -20.19 -37.15 72.55
CA GLY A 157 -19.48 -37.41 73.81
C GLY A 157 -20.17 -36.76 75.03
N GLN A 158 -20.65 -35.52 74.87
CA GLN A 158 -21.44 -34.83 75.89
C GLN A 158 -22.77 -35.55 76.18
N GLN A 159 -23.44 -36.09 75.15
CA GLN A 159 -24.66 -36.88 75.32
C GLN A 159 -24.44 -38.24 75.98
N ARG A 160 -23.28 -38.87 75.81
CA ARG A 160 -22.98 -40.21 76.34
C ARG A 160 -22.32 -40.23 77.71
N GLY A 161 -21.81 -39.12 78.22
CA GLY A 161 -21.05 -39.13 79.47
C GLY A 161 -20.95 -37.79 80.20
N ASN A 162 -22.08 -37.15 80.54
CA ASN A 162 -22.22 -36.43 81.81
C ASN A 162 -23.70 -36.17 82.14
N LYS A 163 -24.34 -37.09 82.88
CA LYS A 163 -25.59 -36.81 83.63
C LYS A 163 -25.31 -36.18 85.01
N GLY A 164 -24.13 -35.60 85.21
CA GLY A 164 -23.82 -34.76 86.38
C GLY A 164 -24.07 -33.31 86.03
N GLY A 165 -25.10 -32.72 86.64
CA GLY A 165 -25.52 -31.34 86.40
C GLY A 165 -24.35 -30.36 86.48
N LEU A 166 -24.18 -29.57 85.43
CA LEU A 166 -23.55 -28.26 85.55
C LEU A 166 -24.61 -27.21 85.23
N VAL A 167 -24.96 -26.52 86.30
CA VAL A 167 -25.73 -25.28 86.34
C VAL A 167 -25.18 -24.32 85.28
N ALA A 168 -26.06 -23.83 84.42
CA ALA A 168 -25.77 -22.71 83.55
C ALA A 168 -25.36 -21.51 84.42
N PRO A 169 -24.20 -20.86 84.19
CA PRO A 169 -23.96 -19.56 84.78
C PRO A 169 -24.87 -18.56 84.08
N THR A 170 -25.96 -18.20 84.76
CA THR A 170 -26.80 -17.06 84.42
C THR A 170 -25.95 -15.80 84.52
N ILE A 171 -25.61 -15.20 83.38
CA ILE A 171 -24.96 -13.90 83.34
C ILE A 171 -26.04 -12.84 83.55
N SER A 172 -26.10 -12.30 84.76
CA SER A 172 -26.87 -11.09 85.09
C SER A 172 -26.16 -9.88 84.48
N VAL A 173 -26.77 -9.26 83.46
CA VAL A 173 -26.32 -7.96 82.92
C VAL A 173 -26.86 -6.85 83.83
N GLY A 174 -26.11 -6.57 84.89
CA GLY A 174 -26.16 -5.33 85.65
C GLY A 174 -25.06 -4.39 85.13
N GLY A 175 -25.43 -3.16 84.79
CA GLY A 175 -24.56 -2.22 84.08
C GLY A 175 -23.36 -1.67 84.85
N ARG A 176 -22.54 -0.97 84.04
CA ARG A 176 -21.39 -0.09 84.35
C ARG A 176 -19.99 -0.73 84.40
N GLY A 177 -19.27 -0.56 83.28
CA GLY A 177 -17.81 -0.69 83.18
C GLY A 177 -17.38 -0.81 81.71
N PRO A 178 -16.51 0.07 81.18
CA PRO A 178 -16.20 0.11 79.75
C PRO A 178 -15.09 -0.91 79.44
N HIS A 179 -15.47 -2.09 78.98
CA HIS A 179 -14.51 -3.05 78.43
C HIS A 179 -14.89 -3.43 76.99
N SER A 180 -14.20 -2.75 76.08
CA SER A 180 -13.76 -3.17 74.75
C SER A 180 -14.39 -4.46 74.21
N PHE A 181 -15.58 -4.34 73.63
CA PHE A 181 -16.04 -5.33 72.66
C PHE A 181 -15.19 -5.21 71.39
N ASN A 182 -14.68 -6.35 70.93
CA ASN A 182 -13.90 -6.52 69.72
C ASN A 182 -14.49 -5.72 68.54
N ALA A 183 -13.68 -4.79 68.02
CA ALA A 183 -13.90 -4.03 66.80
C ALA A 183 -13.70 -4.93 65.55
N SER A 184 -14.61 -5.88 65.31
CA SER A 184 -14.61 -6.66 64.06
C SER A 184 -15.99 -6.83 63.42
N VAL A 185 -17.04 -6.23 63.99
CA VAL A 185 -18.24 -5.93 63.23
C VAL A 185 -18.07 -4.52 62.68
N ARG A 186 -17.45 -4.42 61.50
CA ARG A 186 -17.56 -3.20 60.68
C ARG A 186 -19.05 -2.97 60.47
N ASP A 187 -19.55 -1.86 61.01
CA ASP A 187 -20.88 -1.36 60.73
C ASP A 187 -21.00 -1.19 59.21
N ILE A 188 -22.10 -1.67 58.63
CA ILE A 188 -22.42 -1.52 57.20
C ILE A 188 -22.63 -0.03 56.85
N SER A 189 -22.65 0.83 57.87
CA SER A 189 -22.84 2.28 57.81
C SER A 189 -21.54 3.10 57.97
N ASP A 190 -20.36 2.49 57.78
CA ASP A 190 -19.06 3.17 57.86
C ASP A 190 -18.95 4.28 56.78
N PRO A 191 -18.86 5.58 57.16
CA PRO A 191 -18.89 6.69 56.20
C PRO A 191 -17.61 6.84 55.37
N GLU A 192 -16.52 6.16 55.75
CA GLU A 192 -15.24 6.21 55.03
C GLU A 192 -15.11 5.13 53.93
N TYR A 193 -16.02 4.15 53.86
CA TYR A 193 -16.02 3.15 52.79
C TYR A 193 -17.45 2.71 52.44
N ASN A 194 -18.10 3.44 51.53
CA ASN A 194 -19.44 3.13 51.07
C ASN A 194 -19.40 2.64 49.62
N LEU A 195 -20.06 1.52 49.32
CA LEU A 195 -20.20 0.94 47.98
C LEU A 195 -20.68 1.96 46.93
N LYS A 196 -21.42 2.99 47.37
CA LYS A 196 -21.83 4.12 46.54
C LYS A 196 -20.64 4.91 45.98
N GLN A 197 -19.58 5.09 46.78
CA GLN A 197 -18.36 5.77 46.37
C GLN A 197 -17.62 4.95 45.31
N GLU A 198 -17.43 3.64 45.53
CA GLU A 198 -16.83 2.73 44.54
C GLU A 198 -17.64 2.70 43.22
N THR A 199 -18.98 2.73 43.30
CA THR A 199 -19.85 2.81 42.13
C THR A 199 -19.71 4.15 41.41
N THR A 200 -19.57 5.25 42.15
CA THR A 200 -19.40 6.59 41.58
C THR A 200 -18.02 6.73 40.95
N ASP A 201 -16.98 6.22 41.59
CA ASP A 201 -15.61 6.20 41.08
C ASP A 201 -15.54 5.35 39.80
N PHE A 202 -16.14 4.16 39.81
CA PHE A 202 -16.22 3.30 38.63
C PHE A 202 -16.97 3.97 37.46
N LEU A 203 -18.12 4.60 37.71
CA LEU A 203 -18.88 5.31 36.69
C LEU A 203 -18.11 6.52 36.14
N THR A 204 -17.39 7.24 36.99
CA THR A 204 -16.55 8.38 36.59
C THR A 204 -15.38 7.91 35.72
N GLN A 205 -14.74 6.81 36.11
CA GLN A 205 -13.64 6.21 35.36
C GLN A 205 -14.11 5.66 34.00
N LEU A 206 -15.30 5.05 33.96
CA LEU A 206 -15.92 4.59 32.73
C LEU A 206 -16.31 5.76 31.81
N SER A 207 -16.89 6.83 32.36
CA SER A 207 -17.24 8.04 31.60
C SER A 207 -16.01 8.75 31.04
N SER A 208 -14.91 8.81 31.81
CA SER A 208 -13.62 9.32 31.34
C SER A 208 -13.07 8.46 30.21
N GLY A 209 -13.01 7.14 30.41
CA GLY A 209 -12.49 6.21 29.40
C GLY A 209 -13.28 6.23 28.10
N LEU A 210 -14.62 6.32 28.17
CA LEU A 210 -15.46 6.47 26.98
C LEU A 210 -15.26 7.83 26.29
N SER A 211 -14.97 8.89 27.04
CA SER A 211 -14.66 10.21 26.45
C SER A 211 -13.31 10.20 25.76
N ASP A 212 -12.29 9.62 26.39
CA ASP A 212 -10.95 9.48 25.82
C ASP A 212 -10.95 8.60 24.55
N GLU A 213 -11.70 7.49 24.56
CA GLU A 213 -11.87 6.64 23.37
C GLU A 213 -12.64 7.37 22.25
N ASN A 214 -13.68 8.14 22.59
CA ASN A 214 -14.41 8.93 21.61
C ASN A 214 -13.52 10.01 20.99
N ASP A 215 -12.69 10.70 21.79
CA ASP A 215 -11.75 11.71 21.28
C ASP A 215 -10.69 11.07 20.37
N ALA A 216 -10.16 9.91 20.75
CA ALA A 216 -9.22 9.14 19.91
C ALA A 216 -9.86 8.68 18.59
N LEU A 217 -11.12 8.24 18.62
CA LEU A 217 -11.88 7.88 17.41
C LEU A 217 -12.14 9.10 16.52
N ILE A 218 -12.51 10.24 17.10
CA ILE A 218 -12.72 11.49 16.36
C ILE A 218 -11.41 11.92 15.68
N GLU A 219 -10.28 11.85 16.38
CA GLU A 219 -8.97 12.19 15.82
C GLU A 219 -8.58 11.25 14.68
N MET A 220 -8.83 9.95 14.83
CA MET A 220 -8.58 8.96 13.76
C MET A 220 -9.49 9.19 12.54
N ILE A 221 -10.77 9.49 12.75
CA ILE A 221 -11.71 9.81 11.65
C ILE A 221 -11.28 11.11 10.94
N ARG A 222 -10.87 12.13 11.68
CA ARG A 222 -10.34 13.38 11.11
C ARG A 222 -9.06 13.12 10.29
N GLY A 223 -8.13 12.31 10.82
CA GLY A 223 -6.90 11.93 10.12
C GLY A 223 -7.16 11.14 8.85
N THR A 224 -8.08 10.16 8.88
CA THR A 224 -8.48 9.39 7.69
C THR A 224 -9.22 10.24 6.67
N LEU A 225 -10.05 11.19 7.09
CA LEU A 225 -10.67 12.15 6.18
C LEU A 225 -9.64 13.07 5.53
N ALA A 226 -8.61 13.51 6.28
CA ALA A 226 -7.52 14.31 5.74
C ALA A 226 -6.72 13.55 4.68
N THR A 227 -6.33 12.30 4.96
CA THR A 227 -5.60 11.47 3.99
C THR A 227 -6.44 11.13 2.77
N LEU A 228 -7.74 10.85 2.92
CA LEU A 228 -8.64 10.64 1.78
C LEU A 228 -8.79 11.91 0.93
N ARG A 229 -8.87 13.10 1.54
CA ARG A 229 -8.91 14.37 0.81
C ARG A 229 -7.63 14.64 0.04
N GLU A 230 -6.46 14.35 0.63
CA GLU A 230 -5.16 14.45 -0.02
C GLU A 230 -5.07 13.51 -1.23
N LEU A 231 -5.52 12.25 -1.07
CA LEU A 231 -5.53 11.26 -2.15
C LEU A 231 -6.52 11.59 -3.28
N LEU A 232 -7.66 12.22 -2.97
CA LEU A 232 -8.64 12.68 -3.97
C LEU A 232 -8.29 14.05 -4.58
N GLY A 233 -7.25 14.75 -4.10
CA GLY A 233 -6.85 16.06 -4.60
C GLY A 233 -7.87 17.18 -4.32
N VAL A 234 -8.67 17.05 -3.26
CA VAL A 234 -9.65 18.08 -2.86
C VAL A 234 -8.95 19.06 -1.91
N PRO A 235 -8.84 20.36 -2.25
CA PRO A 235 -8.19 21.34 -1.38
C PRO A 235 -8.98 21.53 -0.08
N GLU A 236 -8.28 21.78 1.03
CA GLU A 236 -8.91 22.04 2.33
C GLU A 236 -9.86 23.25 2.24
N GLN A 237 -11.16 22.99 2.33
CA GLN A 237 -12.09 24.04 2.69
C GLN A 237 -11.90 24.31 4.18
N ASN A 238 -11.29 25.46 4.49
CA ASN A 238 -11.32 26.06 5.82
C ASN A 238 -12.79 26.17 6.27
N LEU A 239 -13.25 25.19 7.04
CA LEU A 239 -14.48 25.24 7.81
C LEU A 239 -14.19 25.89 9.16
N ASP A 240 -13.63 27.10 9.12
CA ASP A 240 -13.70 28.07 10.20
C ASP A 240 -14.91 28.95 9.91
N ASN A 241 -16.10 28.49 10.33
CA ASN A 241 -17.25 29.29 10.76
C ASN A 241 -18.53 28.46 10.68
N THR A 242 -18.91 27.85 11.82
CA THR A 242 -20.18 28.02 12.55
C THR A 242 -20.23 27.06 13.71
#